data_AF-A0A0R3NCM0-F1
#
_entry.id   AF-A0A0R3NCM0-F1
#
_cell.length_a   1.000
_cell.length_b   1.000
_cell.length_c   1.000
_cell.angle_alpha   90.00
_cell.angle_beta   90.00
_cell.angle_gamma   90.00
#
_symmetry.space_group_name_H-M   'P 1'
#
loop_
_entity.id
_entity.type
_entity.pdbx_description
1 polymer ?
#
loop_
_entity_poly.entity_id
_entity_poly.type
_entity_poly.pdbx_seq_one_letter_code
_entity_poly.pdbx_strand_id
1 'polypeptide(L)'
;MPERKTVQKARRDKRAGKSPTTQAGEFVHEEIRKVRRGQHGARSPQQAIAIGLSKARRAGVPLRPPAKGKAKARTRRSAEYAYEAGQGKRKTRRQPRVSRAVSQTLKREPRSTASRAALSKQARSAASRRSASARSAAARKAVKTKGPAKRSAAAKKAARTRAPRRR
;
A
#
# COMPACT_ATOMS: atom_id res chain seq x y z
N MET A 1 10.01 -11.18 -9.19
CA MET A 1 10.05 -9.82 -9.78
C MET A 1 8.63 -9.36 -10.09
N PRO A 2 8.35 -8.05 -10.20
CA PRO A 2 7.02 -7.54 -10.58
C PRO A 2 6.67 -7.86 -12.04
N GLU A 3 5.38 -7.91 -12.36
CA GLU A 3 4.91 -8.14 -13.73
C GLU A 3 5.26 -6.95 -14.65
N ARG A 4 5.57 -7.24 -15.93
CA ARG A 4 5.84 -6.20 -16.95
C ARG A 4 4.69 -5.19 -17.04
N LYS A 5 3.45 -5.67 -16.94
CA LYS A 5 2.23 -4.84 -16.95
C LYS A 5 2.23 -3.81 -15.81
N THR A 6 2.66 -4.18 -14.60
CA THR A 6 2.73 -3.26 -13.46
C THR A 6 3.77 -2.18 -13.66
N VAL A 7 4.94 -2.55 -14.18
CA VAL A 7 6.02 -1.59 -14.49
C VAL A 7 5.55 -0.58 -15.54
N GLN A 8 4.84 -1.03 -16.58
CA GLN A 8 4.27 -0.14 -17.60
C GLN A 8 3.23 0.82 -17.01
N LYS A 9 2.34 0.35 -16.12
CA LYS A 9 1.38 1.23 -15.44
C LYS A 9 2.07 2.28 -14.57
N ALA A 10 3.06 1.87 -13.78
CA ALA A 10 3.84 2.81 -12.98
C ALA A 10 4.58 3.84 -13.83
N ARG A 11 5.08 3.45 -15.02
CA ARG A 11 5.69 4.37 -16.00
C ARG A 11 4.66 5.33 -16.59
N ARG A 12 3.45 4.86 -16.91
CA ARG A 12 2.34 5.71 -17.37
C ARG A 12 1.97 6.74 -16.29
N ASP A 13 1.89 6.31 -15.04
CA ASP A 13 1.65 7.21 -13.90
C ASP A 13 2.76 8.25 -13.75
N LYS A 14 4.03 7.85 -13.94
CA LYS A 14 5.16 8.78 -13.97
C LYS A 14 5.05 9.80 -15.10
N ARG A 15 4.71 9.35 -16.31
CA ARG A 15 4.50 10.23 -17.48
C ARG A 15 3.34 11.21 -17.26
N ALA A 16 2.30 10.78 -16.54
CA ALA A 16 1.19 11.63 -16.13
C ALA A 16 1.50 12.55 -14.94
N GLY A 17 2.78 12.67 -14.52
CA GLY A 17 3.19 13.54 -13.41
C GLY A 17 2.72 13.09 -12.03
N LYS A 18 2.24 11.85 -11.87
CA LYS A 18 1.73 11.37 -10.58
C LYS A 18 2.87 11.15 -9.59
N SER A 19 2.58 11.34 -8.31
CA SER A 19 3.57 11.19 -7.23
C SER A 19 4.19 9.78 -7.16
N PRO A 20 5.42 9.63 -6.61
CA PRO A 20 6.06 8.31 -6.46
C PRO A 20 5.25 7.31 -5.63
N THR A 21 4.47 7.78 -4.65
CA THR A 21 3.60 6.93 -3.83
C THR A 21 2.40 6.41 -4.63
N THR A 22 1.87 7.20 -5.56
CA THR A 22 0.84 6.77 -6.51
C THR A 22 1.38 5.71 -7.45
N GLN A 23 2.55 5.95 -8.05
CA GLN A 23 3.23 4.99 -8.92
C GLN A 23 3.50 3.66 -8.19
N ALA A 24 3.97 3.72 -6.94
CA ALA A 24 4.21 2.55 -6.10
C ALA A 24 2.90 1.79 -5.76
N GLY A 25 1.76 2.47 -5.83
CA GLY A 25 0.42 1.89 -5.62
C GLY A 25 0.12 0.75 -6.60
N GLU A 26 0.62 0.82 -7.84
CA GLU A 26 0.45 -0.25 -8.84
C GLU A 26 1.09 -1.57 -8.37
N PHE A 27 2.25 -1.50 -7.74
CA PHE A 27 2.96 -2.68 -7.20
C PHE A 27 2.28 -3.24 -5.96
N VAL A 28 1.76 -2.37 -5.08
CA VAL A 28 0.95 -2.82 -3.93
C VAL A 28 -0.33 -3.48 -4.40
N HIS A 29 -0.96 -2.93 -5.44
CA HIS A 29 -2.17 -3.48 -6.01
C HIS A 29 -1.90 -4.84 -6.68
N GLU A 30 -0.81 -4.99 -7.45
CA GLU A 30 -0.34 -6.28 -7.97
C GLU A 30 -0.13 -7.29 -6.84
N GLU A 31 0.56 -6.90 -5.77
CA GLU A 31 0.83 -7.78 -4.63
C GLU A 31 -0.44 -8.31 -3.98
N ILE A 32 -1.41 -7.42 -3.74
CA ILE A 32 -2.72 -7.80 -3.18
C ILE A 32 -3.44 -8.77 -4.13
N ARG A 33 -3.38 -8.56 -5.45
CA ARG A 33 -3.96 -9.51 -6.42
C ARG A 33 -3.26 -10.86 -6.36
N LYS A 34 -1.94 -10.91 -6.23
CA LYS A 34 -1.18 -12.16 -6.13
C LYS A 34 -1.58 -12.96 -4.89
N VAL A 35 -1.76 -12.28 -3.77
CA VAL A 35 -2.27 -12.92 -2.54
C VAL A 35 -3.68 -13.45 -2.73
N ARG A 36 -4.58 -12.67 -3.34
CA ARG A 36 -5.97 -13.10 -3.61
C ARG A 36 -6.07 -14.26 -4.60
N ARG A 37 -5.20 -14.31 -5.61
CA ARG A 37 -5.09 -15.41 -6.58
C ARG A 37 -4.43 -16.66 -6.00
N GLY A 38 -3.93 -16.58 -4.76
CA GLY A 38 -3.35 -17.70 -4.05
C GLY A 38 -1.92 -18.06 -4.45
N GLN A 39 -1.21 -17.21 -5.20
CA GLN A 39 0.20 -17.44 -5.55
C GLN A 39 1.10 -17.55 -4.32
N HIS A 40 0.79 -16.75 -3.30
CA HIS A 40 1.38 -16.80 -1.96
C HIS A 40 0.44 -16.09 -0.96
N GLY A 41 0.71 -16.21 0.34
CA GLY A 41 0.04 -15.46 1.39
C GLY A 41 0.83 -14.24 1.87
N ALA A 42 0.33 -13.63 2.94
CA ALA A 42 1.05 -12.66 3.75
C ALA A 42 0.52 -12.73 5.19
N ARG A 43 1.41 -12.70 6.19
CA ARG A 43 1.05 -12.71 7.63
C ARG A 43 0.24 -11.51 8.07
N SER A 44 0.29 -10.40 7.32
CA SER A 44 -0.50 -9.21 7.62
C SER A 44 -0.72 -8.30 6.41
N PRO A 45 -1.76 -7.44 6.42
CA PRO A 45 -1.96 -6.43 5.37
C PRO A 45 -0.74 -5.53 5.18
N GLN A 46 -0.05 -5.17 6.26
CA GLN A 46 1.14 -4.32 6.22
C GLN A 46 2.32 -5.04 5.55
N GLN A 47 2.45 -6.36 5.73
CA GLN A 47 3.47 -7.13 5.04
C GLN A 47 3.23 -7.15 3.54
N ALA A 48 1.99 -7.40 3.08
CA ALA A 48 1.65 -7.35 1.66
C ALA A 48 1.97 -5.98 1.06
N ILE A 49 1.57 -4.89 1.74
CA ILE A 49 1.93 -3.53 1.31
C ILE A 49 3.46 -3.36 1.26
N ALA A 50 4.19 -3.82 2.27
CA ALA A 50 5.64 -3.70 2.33
C ALA A 50 6.38 -4.48 1.23
N ILE A 51 5.89 -5.67 0.84
CA ILE A 51 6.43 -6.44 -0.28
C ILE A 51 6.22 -5.66 -1.59
N GLY A 52 5.00 -5.15 -1.82
CA GLY A 52 4.68 -4.31 -2.98
C GLY A 52 5.56 -3.05 -3.07
N LEU A 53 5.73 -2.32 -1.96
CA LEU A 53 6.61 -1.13 -1.91
C LEU A 53 8.09 -1.48 -2.15
N SER A 54 8.54 -2.65 -1.69
CA SER A 54 9.92 -3.11 -1.94
C SER A 54 10.12 -3.46 -3.42
N LYS A 55 9.12 -4.07 -4.07
CA LYS A 55 9.12 -4.32 -5.53
C LYS A 55 9.13 -3.02 -6.33
N ALA A 56 8.34 -2.02 -5.93
CA ALA A 56 8.31 -0.71 -6.55
C ALA A 56 9.69 -0.04 -6.54
N ARG A 57 10.37 -0.03 -5.38
CA ARG A 57 11.72 0.52 -5.24
C ARG A 57 12.72 -0.17 -6.15
N ARG A 58 12.75 -1.51 -6.14
CA ARG A 58 13.65 -2.29 -7.01
C ARG A 58 13.37 -2.11 -8.50
N ALA A 59 12.13 -1.77 -8.86
CA ALA A 59 11.74 -1.47 -10.23
C ALA A 59 12.07 -0.03 -10.67
N GLY A 60 12.70 0.77 -9.80
CA GLY A 60 13.16 2.12 -10.12
C GLY A 60 12.17 3.23 -9.80
N VAL A 61 11.06 2.95 -9.10
CA VAL A 61 10.18 4.02 -8.61
C VAL A 61 10.95 4.85 -7.57
N PRO A 62 11.00 6.20 -7.70
CA PRO A 62 11.75 7.07 -6.79
C PRO A 62 11.02 7.26 -5.44
N LEU A 63 10.67 6.15 -4.80
CA LEU A 63 10.01 6.10 -3.50
C LEU A 63 11.05 6.05 -2.38
N ARG A 64 11.26 7.19 -1.72
CA ARG A 64 12.22 7.32 -0.63
C ARG A 64 11.98 6.25 0.46
N PRO A 65 13.06 5.69 1.05
CA PRO A 65 12.95 4.86 2.24
C PRO A 65 12.27 5.60 3.40
N PRO A 66 11.64 4.87 4.35
CA PRO A 66 11.02 5.50 5.51
C PRO A 66 12.07 6.18 6.40
N ALA A 67 11.74 7.35 6.94
CA ALA A 67 12.59 8.08 7.87
C ALA A 67 12.83 7.30 9.19
N LYS A 68 13.87 7.70 9.93
CA LYS A 68 14.13 7.20 11.30
C LYS A 68 12.87 7.39 12.17
N GLY A 69 12.59 6.41 13.03
CA GLY A 69 11.38 6.38 13.88
C GLY A 69 10.07 5.99 13.16
N LYS A 70 10.01 5.97 11.82
CA LYS A 70 8.78 5.57 11.09
C LYS A 70 8.69 4.08 10.79
N ALA A 71 9.81 3.37 10.83
CA ALA A 71 9.88 1.92 10.64
C ALA A 71 11.04 1.32 11.44
N LYS A 72 10.98 0.01 11.70
CA LYS A 72 12.07 -0.74 12.34
C LYS A 72 13.37 -0.57 11.54
N ALA A 73 14.52 -0.52 12.22
CA ALA A 73 15.83 -0.33 11.59
C ALA A 73 16.10 -1.34 10.45
N ARG A 74 15.74 -2.62 10.64
CA ARG A 74 15.85 -3.65 9.59
C ARG A 74 15.02 -3.36 8.35
N THR A 75 13.80 -2.83 8.52
CA THR A 75 12.89 -2.50 7.42
C THR A 75 13.39 -1.29 6.66
N ARG A 76 13.92 -0.30 7.38
CA ARG A 76 14.56 0.87 6.78
C ARG A 76 15.78 0.47 5.94
N ARG A 77 16.72 -0.31 6.49
CA ARG A 77 17.88 -0.84 5.76
C ARG A 77 17.48 -1.62 4.51
N SER A 78 16.45 -2.47 4.62
CA SER A 78 15.93 -3.22 3.47
C SER A 78 15.33 -2.31 2.39
N ALA A 79 14.62 -1.26 2.80
CA ALA A 79 14.05 -0.27 1.88
C ALA A 79 15.13 0.60 1.22
N GLU A 80 16.18 0.99 1.95
CA GLU A 80 17.37 1.67 1.43
C GLU A 80 18.06 0.80 0.38
N TYR A 81 18.36 -0.47 0.71
CA TYR A 81 18.94 -1.43 -0.24
C TYR A 81 18.09 -1.57 -1.51
N ALA A 82 16.76 -1.72 -1.37
CA ALA A 82 15.85 -1.83 -2.50
C ALA A 82 15.81 -0.55 -3.36
N TYR A 83 15.93 0.62 -2.72
CA TYR A 83 16.00 1.91 -3.39
C TYR A 83 17.29 2.04 -4.19
N GLU A 84 18.45 1.83 -3.55
CA GLU A 84 19.77 1.88 -4.22
C GLU A 84 19.85 0.94 -5.41
N ALA A 85 19.36 -0.30 -5.24
CA ALA A 85 19.30 -1.28 -6.32
C ALA A 85 18.46 -0.79 -7.51
N GLY A 86 17.30 -0.19 -7.26
CA GLY A 86 16.44 0.33 -8.33
C GLY A 86 16.93 1.63 -8.96
N GLN A 87 17.76 2.39 -8.26
CA GLN A 87 18.40 3.61 -8.78
C GLN A 87 19.76 3.33 -9.46
N GLY A 88 20.15 2.08 -9.61
CA GLY A 88 21.44 1.71 -10.21
C GLY A 88 22.67 2.00 -9.33
N LYS A 89 22.48 2.44 -8.09
CA LYS A 89 23.56 2.75 -7.14
C LYS A 89 24.20 1.51 -6.51
N ARG A 90 23.57 0.34 -6.69
CA ARG A 90 24.02 -0.91 -6.10
C ARG A 90 23.73 -2.10 -7.00
N LYS A 91 24.74 -2.93 -7.24
CA LYS A 91 24.57 -4.21 -7.94
C LYS A 91 23.96 -5.25 -7.00
N THR A 92 22.85 -5.85 -7.42
CA THR A 92 22.24 -6.94 -6.64
C THR A 92 22.86 -8.28 -7.02
N ARG A 93 23.11 -9.13 -6.02
CA ARG A 93 23.55 -10.51 -6.24
C ARG A 93 22.34 -11.44 -6.27
N ARG A 94 22.30 -12.34 -7.25
CA ARG A 94 21.27 -13.39 -7.33
C ARG A 94 21.49 -14.41 -6.22
N GLN A 95 20.47 -14.62 -5.39
CA GLN A 95 20.50 -15.56 -4.27
C GLN A 95 19.35 -16.58 -4.41
N PRO A 96 19.51 -17.63 -5.24
CA PRO A 96 18.42 -18.53 -5.61
C PRO A 96 17.90 -19.35 -4.42
N ARG A 97 18.79 -19.86 -3.56
CA ARG A 97 18.42 -20.62 -2.35
C ARG A 97 17.54 -19.79 -1.41
N VAL A 98 17.95 -18.56 -1.11
CA VAL A 98 17.17 -17.62 -0.29
C VAL A 98 15.83 -17.28 -0.94
N SER A 99 15.82 -17.03 -2.24
CA SER A 99 14.58 -16.73 -2.96
C SER A 99 13.59 -17.89 -2.90
N ARG A 100 14.07 -19.14 -3.01
CA ARG A 100 13.23 -20.34 -2.93
C ARG A 100 12.67 -20.52 -1.52
N ALA A 101 13.51 -20.38 -0.49
CA ALA A 101 13.10 -20.44 0.91
C ALA A 101 12.01 -19.40 1.23
N VAL A 102 12.22 -18.13 0.84
CA VAL A 102 11.23 -17.06 1.04
C VAL A 102 9.93 -17.33 0.28
N SER A 103 10.01 -17.90 -0.92
CA SER A 103 8.80 -18.26 -1.66
C SER A 103 8.00 -19.36 -0.94
N GLN A 104 8.67 -20.36 -0.38
CA GLN A 104 8.00 -21.46 0.33
C GLN A 104 7.37 -20.98 1.65
N THR A 105 8.05 -20.10 2.38
CA THR A 105 7.47 -19.52 3.61
C THR A 105 6.24 -18.69 3.29
N LEU A 106 6.30 -17.82 2.26
CA LEU A 106 5.15 -17.00 1.87
C LEU A 106 3.97 -17.85 1.38
N LYS A 107 4.18 -19.02 0.77
CA LYS A 107 3.08 -19.91 0.35
C LYS A 107 2.28 -20.47 1.54
N ARG A 108 2.90 -20.63 2.71
CA ARG A 108 2.25 -21.12 3.94
C ARG A 108 1.50 -20.03 4.70
N GLU A 109 1.74 -18.77 4.37
CA GLU A 109 1.08 -17.63 5.02
C GLU A 109 -0.41 -17.54 4.63
N PRO A 110 -1.26 -16.94 5.49
CA PRO A 110 -2.67 -16.80 5.20
C PRO A 110 -2.94 -15.81 4.05
N ARG A 111 -4.05 -16.03 3.34
CA ARG A 111 -4.52 -15.14 2.24
C ARG A 111 -5.57 -14.13 2.70
N SER A 112 -6.21 -14.40 3.84
CA SER A 112 -7.26 -13.56 4.44
C SER A 112 -6.80 -12.13 4.76
N THR A 113 -5.49 -11.91 4.83
CA THR A 113 -4.86 -10.60 5.06
C THR A 113 -5.00 -9.64 3.88
N ALA A 114 -5.26 -10.16 2.67
CA ALA A 114 -5.60 -9.36 1.50
C ALA A 114 -7.12 -9.18 1.30
N SER A 115 -7.94 -9.62 2.26
CA SER A 115 -9.39 -9.45 2.23
C SER A 115 -9.78 -7.97 2.29
N ARG A 116 -10.99 -7.67 1.81
CA ARG A 116 -11.55 -6.32 1.86
C ARG A 116 -11.66 -5.80 3.29
N ALA A 117 -12.07 -6.67 4.22
CA ALA A 117 -12.19 -6.33 5.64
C ALA A 117 -10.83 -6.00 6.27
N ALA A 118 -9.81 -6.84 6.06
CA ALA A 118 -8.47 -6.64 6.60
C ALA A 118 -7.81 -5.35 6.09
N LEU A 119 -7.90 -5.10 4.78
CA LEU A 119 -7.38 -3.86 4.18
C LEU A 119 -8.15 -2.62 4.65
N SER A 120 -9.47 -2.72 4.83
CA SER A 120 -10.28 -1.63 5.39
C SER A 120 -9.90 -1.31 6.84
N LYS A 121 -9.65 -2.33 7.68
CA LYS A 121 -9.16 -2.13 9.05
C LYS A 121 -7.83 -1.37 9.04
N GLN A 122 -6.88 -1.79 8.19
CA GLN A 122 -5.60 -1.10 8.07
C GLN A 122 -5.73 0.34 7.57
N ALA A 123 -6.61 0.60 6.59
CA ALA A 123 -6.87 1.94 6.09
C ALA A 123 -7.48 2.85 7.17
N ARG A 124 -8.40 2.32 7.98
CA ARG A 124 -8.98 3.03 9.14
C ARG A 124 -7.91 3.36 10.19
N SER A 125 -7.07 2.40 10.55
CA SER A 125 -5.96 2.63 11.49
C SER A 125 -4.92 3.62 10.97
N ALA A 126 -4.69 3.67 9.65
CA ALA A 126 -3.81 4.68 9.06
C ALA A 126 -4.46 6.08 9.07
N ALA A 127 -5.76 6.16 8.82
CA ALA A 127 -6.51 7.41 8.84
C ALA A 127 -6.62 8.01 10.24
N SER A 128 -6.75 7.18 11.29
CA SER A 128 -6.84 7.66 12.68
C SER A 128 -5.56 8.34 13.17
N ARG A 129 -4.40 8.01 12.61
CA ARG A 129 -3.10 8.65 12.93
C ARG A 129 -2.93 10.05 12.30
N ARG A 130 -3.86 10.49 11.46
CA ARG A 130 -3.81 11.83 10.85
C ARG A 130 -4.35 12.87 11.84
N SER A 131 -3.75 14.05 11.82
CA SER A 131 -4.24 15.20 12.59
C SER A 131 -5.70 15.51 12.27
N ALA A 132 -6.41 16.13 13.22
CA ALA A 132 -7.79 16.57 13.02
C ALA A 132 -7.92 17.49 11.79
N SER A 133 -6.98 18.41 11.61
CA SER A 133 -6.92 19.32 10.46
C SER A 133 -6.78 18.55 9.13
N ALA A 134 -5.88 17.57 9.05
CA ALA A 134 -5.69 16.76 7.84
C ALA A 134 -6.93 15.91 7.51
N ARG A 135 -7.60 15.36 8.53
CA ARG A 135 -8.87 14.63 8.35
C ARG A 135 -9.97 15.55 7.84
N SER A 136 -10.09 16.75 8.41
CA SER A 136 -11.05 17.79 8.00
C SER A 136 -10.82 18.23 6.54
N ALA A 137 -9.58 18.56 6.18
CA ALA A 137 -9.22 18.97 4.82
C ALA A 137 -9.55 17.87 3.79
N ALA A 138 -9.25 16.61 4.09
CA ALA A 138 -9.61 15.48 3.23
C ALA A 138 -11.14 15.32 3.07
N ALA A 139 -11.89 15.48 4.17
CA ALA A 139 -13.36 15.43 4.13
C ALA A 139 -13.94 16.57 3.26
N ARG A 140 -13.43 17.80 3.41
CA ARG A 140 -13.83 18.96 2.58
C ARG A 140 -13.55 18.71 1.09
N LYS A 141 -12.36 18.21 0.74
CA LYS A 141 -12.04 17.82 -0.65
C LYS A 141 -13.01 16.76 -1.20
N ALA A 142 -13.35 15.75 -0.40
CA ALA A 142 -14.29 14.71 -0.81
C ALA A 142 -15.73 15.23 -1.00
N VAL A 143 -16.17 16.22 -0.21
CA VAL A 143 -17.50 16.83 -0.39
C VAL A 143 -17.58 17.60 -1.72
N LYS A 144 -16.51 18.30 -2.11
CA LYS A 144 -16.44 19.03 -3.40
C LYS A 144 -16.68 18.10 -4.60
N THR A 145 -16.22 16.85 -4.55
CA THR A 145 -16.40 15.87 -5.63
C THR A 145 -17.70 15.06 -5.54
N LYS A 146 -18.50 15.22 -4.48
CA LYS A 146 -19.78 14.50 -4.33
C LYS A 146 -20.90 15.25 -5.05
N GLY A 147 -21.67 14.53 -5.86
CA GLY A 147 -22.96 15.02 -6.37
C GLY A 147 -24.06 15.05 -5.28
N PRO A 148 -25.22 15.66 -5.56
CA PRO A 148 -26.29 15.91 -4.59
C PRO A 148 -26.74 14.65 -3.83
N ALA A 149 -27.00 13.55 -4.56
CA ALA A 149 -27.43 12.28 -3.98
C ALA A 149 -26.42 11.72 -2.95
N LYS A 150 -25.11 11.80 -3.25
CA LYS A 150 -24.05 11.33 -2.35
C LYS A 150 -23.87 12.24 -1.13
N ARG A 151 -24.17 13.54 -1.24
CA ARG A 151 -24.19 14.46 -0.09
C ARG A 151 -25.37 14.16 0.83
N SER A 152 -26.56 14.00 0.27
CA SER A 152 -27.78 13.61 1.01
C SER A 152 -27.59 12.28 1.75
N ALA A 153 -27.12 11.23 1.07
CA ALA A 153 -26.85 9.93 1.71
C ALA A 153 -25.82 10.03 2.85
N ALA A 154 -24.78 10.87 2.69
CA ALA A 154 -23.79 11.09 3.74
C ALA A 154 -24.36 11.83 4.95
N ALA A 155 -25.23 12.83 4.73
CA ALA A 155 -25.93 13.55 5.79
C ALA A 155 -26.90 12.63 6.56
N LYS A 156 -27.72 11.84 5.84
CA LYS A 156 -28.61 10.84 6.44
C LYS A 156 -27.84 9.83 7.29
N LYS A 157 -26.69 9.35 6.78
CA LYS A 157 -25.81 8.46 7.55
C LYS A 157 -25.25 9.16 8.79
N ALA A 158 -24.80 10.40 8.68
CA ALA A 158 -24.26 11.16 9.81
C ALA A 158 -25.32 11.37 10.91
N ALA A 159 -26.55 11.72 10.53
CA ALA A 159 -27.69 11.83 11.45
C ALA A 159 -27.95 10.49 12.17
N ARG A 160 -28.02 9.38 11.43
CA ARG A 160 -28.20 8.03 12.01
C ARG A 160 -27.07 7.64 12.98
N THR A 161 -25.84 8.09 12.73
CA THR A 161 -24.70 7.81 13.61
C THR A 161 -24.57 8.78 14.79
N ARG A 162 -25.22 9.95 14.74
CA ARG A 162 -25.27 10.93 15.83
C ARG A 162 -26.45 10.70 16.77
N ALA A 163 -27.55 10.12 16.27
CA ALA A 163 -28.66 9.72 17.12
C ALA A 163 -28.11 8.79 18.24
N PRO A 164 -28.40 9.08 19.52
CA PRO A 164 -28.03 8.16 20.59
C PRO A 164 -28.58 6.79 20.24
N ARG A 165 -27.78 5.73 20.40
CA ARG A 165 -28.32 4.37 20.36
C ARG A 165 -29.41 4.36 21.44
N ARG A 166 -30.68 4.39 21.06
CA ARG A 166 -31.78 4.09 21.97
C ARG A 166 -31.39 2.74 22.59
N ARG A 167 -31.14 2.76 23.89
CA ARG A 167 -30.97 1.54 24.68
C ARG A 167 -32.31 0.82 24.71
#